data_AF-F3Z8X3-F1
#
_entry.id   AF-F3Z8X3-F1
#
_cell.length_a   1.000
_cell.length_b   1.000
_cell.length_c   1.000
_cell.angle_alpha   90.00
_cell.angle_beta   90.00
_cell.angle_gamma   90.00
#
_symmetry.space_group_name_H-M   'P 1'
#
loop_
_entity.id
_entity.type
_entity.pdbx_description
1 polymer ?
#
loop_
_entity_poly.entity_id
_entity_poly.type
_entity_poly.pdbx_seq_one_letter_code
_entity_poly.pdbx_strand_id
1 'polypeptide(L)'
;MADAEFTFSKGWETEVFRSEYAREAVAVHTADIMKLSIANAPRGSFKRDNWNAIRKSISMSLDKSLKGWHGNVIIEDNEKVRHALLQEGGYRDPKGRRHPGRHYLKKALERARIE
;
A
#
# COMPACT_ATOMS: atom_id res chain seq x y z
N MET A 1 13.54 -45.07 -10.61
CA MET A 1 12.66 -43.92 -10.28
C MET A 1 12.68 -43.03 -11.50
N ALA A 2 11.54 -42.83 -12.16
CA ALA A 2 11.49 -41.92 -13.29
C ALA A 2 11.57 -40.49 -12.74
N ASP A 3 12.58 -39.74 -13.16
CA ASP A 3 12.65 -38.30 -12.91
C ASP A 3 11.42 -37.67 -13.55
N ALA A 4 10.59 -37.02 -12.73
CA ALA A 4 9.43 -36.31 -13.24
C ALA A 4 9.93 -35.10 -14.04
N GLU A 5 9.89 -35.19 -15.36
CA GLU A 5 10.22 -34.11 -16.27
C GLU A 5 9.12 -33.04 -16.19
N PHE A 6 9.38 -31.97 -15.44
CA PHE A 6 8.45 -30.87 -15.27
C PHE A 6 8.63 -29.86 -16.40
N THR A 7 7.89 -30.03 -17.49
CA THR A 7 7.85 -29.07 -18.60
C THR A 7 6.77 -28.02 -18.36
N PHE A 8 7.20 -26.75 -18.32
CA PHE A 8 6.29 -25.62 -18.28
C PHE A 8 5.64 -25.37 -19.64
N SER A 9 4.31 -25.35 -19.69
CA SER A 9 3.55 -25.04 -20.91
C SER A 9 3.67 -23.57 -21.26
N LYS A 10 3.63 -23.23 -22.56
CA LYS A 10 3.60 -21.82 -22.99
C LYS A 10 2.37 -21.11 -22.38
N GLY A 11 2.59 -20.07 -21.57
CA GLY A 11 1.52 -19.33 -20.87
C GLY A 11 1.30 -19.72 -19.41
N TRP A 12 2.04 -20.71 -18.89
CA TRP A 12 1.94 -21.17 -17.49
C TRP A 12 2.05 -20.04 -16.47
N GLU A 13 2.92 -19.04 -16.70
CA GLU A 13 3.11 -17.89 -15.81
C GLU A 13 1.82 -17.09 -15.64
N THR A 14 1.08 -16.90 -16.74
CA THR A 14 -0.19 -16.17 -16.71
C THR A 14 -1.25 -16.95 -15.95
N GLU A 15 -1.26 -18.28 -16.06
CA GLU A 15 -2.16 -19.14 -15.29
C GLU A 15 -1.84 -19.08 -13.80
N VAL A 16 -0.54 -19.17 -13.45
CA VAL A 16 -0.06 -19.04 -12.07
C VAL A 16 -0.41 -17.68 -11.48
N PHE A 17 -0.12 -16.58 -12.18
CA PHE A 17 -0.41 -15.22 -11.67
C PHE A 17 -1.90 -14.90 -11.57
N ARG A 18 -2.76 -15.66 -12.24
CA ARG A 18 -4.23 -15.53 -12.16
C ARG A 18 -4.87 -16.49 -11.16
N SER A 19 -4.10 -17.41 -10.58
CA SER A 19 -4.55 -18.38 -9.59
C SER A 19 -4.96 -17.73 -8.26
N GLU A 20 -5.70 -18.48 -7.44
CA GLU A 20 -6.04 -18.04 -6.07
C GLU A 20 -4.82 -18.00 -5.15
N TYR A 21 -3.85 -18.89 -5.33
CA TYR A 21 -2.60 -18.85 -4.58
C TYR A 21 -1.83 -17.55 -4.81
N ALA A 22 -1.80 -17.07 -6.06
CA ALA A 22 -1.23 -15.76 -6.36
C ALA A 22 -2.04 -14.63 -5.72
N ARG A 23 -3.39 -14.74 -5.67
CA ARG A 23 -4.24 -13.76 -4.96
C ARG A 23 -3.88 -13.67 -3.49
N GLU A 24 -3.73 -14.81 -2.82
CA GLU A 24 -3.38 -14.88 -1.40
C GLU A 24 -1.99 -14.31 -1.13
N ALA A 25 -0.99 -14.67 -1.93
CA ALA A 25 0.36 -14.12 -1.81
C ALA A 25 0.35 -12.59 -1.97
N VAL A 26 -0.34 -12.08 -3.00
CA VAL A 26 -0.49 -10.63 -3.22
C VAL A 26 -1.23 -9.99 -2.05
N ALA A 27 -2.28 -10.61 -1.52
CA ALA A 27 -3.02 -10.11 -0.35
C ALA A 27 -2.13 -9.96 0.88
N VAL A 28 -1.32 -10.98 1.20
CA VAL A 28 -0.40 -10.96 2.34
C VAL A 28 0.60 -9.82 2.21
N HIS A 29 1.28 -9.72 1.05
CA HIS A 29 2.25 -8.65 0.83
C HIS A 29 1.63 -7.25 0.87
N THR A 30 0.44 -7.09 0.27
CA THR A 30 -0.26 -5.81 0.27
C THR A 30 -0.68 -5.41 1.69
N ALA A 31 -1.15 -6.36 2.50
CA ALA A 31 -1.49 -6.12 3.89
C ALA A 31 -0.28 -5.67 4.72
N ASP A 32 0.90 -6.25 4.46
CA ASP A 32 2.12 -5.85 5.16
C ASP A 32 2.61 -4.46 4.74
N ILE A 33 2.51 -4.11 3.45
CA ILE A 33 2.78 -2.74 2.98
C ILE A 33 1.79 -1.75 3.61
N MET A 34 0.52 -2.12 3.71
CA MET A 34 -0.50 -1.31 4.37
C MET A 34 -0.16 -1.06 5.84
N LYS A 35 0.18 -2.11 6.60
CA LYS A 35 0.61 -2.01 8.01
C LYS A 35 1.84 -1.13 8.16
N LEU A 36 2.85 -1.28 7.29
CA LEU A 36 4.05 -0.45 7.29
C LEU A 36 3.70 1.01 7.00
N SER A 37 2.80 1.26 6.06
CA SER A 37 2.34 2.61 5.72
C SER A 37 1.62 3.27 6.90
N ILE A 38 0.76 2.52 7.60
CA ILE A 38 0.11 2.95 8.85
C ILE A 38 1.13 3.26 9.95
N ALA A 39 2.13 2.39 10.14
CA ALA A 39 3.13 2.54 11.19
C ALA A 39 4.05 3.75 10.98
N ASN A 40 4.36 4.07 9.72
CA ASN A 40 5.17 5.22 9.34
C ASN A 40 4.34 6.50 9.12
N ALA A 41 3.01 6.40 9.09
CA ALA A 41 2.14 7.56 8.94
C ALA A 41 2.37 8.57 10.07
N PRO A 42 2.27 9.88 9.77
CA PRO A 42 2.50 10.91 10.77
C PRO A 42 1.54 10.77 11.95
N ARG A 43 2.13 10.69 13.16
CA ARG A 43 1.37 10.76 14.40
C ARG A 43 1.16 12.23 14.71
N GLY A 44 -0.06 12.73 14.51
CA GLY A 44 -0.40 14.09 14.91
C GLY A 44 -0.03 14.31 16.38
N SER A 45 0.39 15.52 16.75
CA SER A 45 0.73 15.88 18.14
C SER A 45 -0.45 15.80 19.12
N PHE A 46 -1.63 15.44 18.63
CA PHE A 46 -2.86 15.44 19.41
C PHE A 46 -3.01 14.12 20.17
N LYS A 47 -3.08 14.22 21.49
CA LYS A 47 -3.41 13.13 22.44
C LYS A 47 -4.79 12.48 22.19
N ARG A 48 -5.54 12.93 21.18
CA ARG A 48 -6.90 12.46 20.86
C ARG A 48 -6.89 11.79 19.51
N ASP A 49 -7.46 10.59 19.49
CA ASP A 49 -7.64 9.75 18.32
C ASP A 49 -8.67 10.36 17.36
N ASN A 50 -8.26 11.39 16.60
CA ASN A 50 -9.16 12.10 15.69
C ASN A 50 -9.57 11.21 14.51
N TRP A 51 -10.83 11.33 14.11
CA TRP A 51 -11.42 10.57 13.00
C TRP A 51 -10.73 10.83 11.65
N ASN A 52 -10.11 12.01 11.48
CA ASN A 52 -9.41 12.43 10.27
C ASN A 52 -7.91 12.08 10.27
N ALA A 53 -7.45 11.22 11.20
CA ALA A 53 -6.06 10.79 11.21
C ALA A 53 -5.76 9.94 9.98
N ILE A 54 -4.72 10.31 9.22
CA ILE A 54 -4.28 9.65 7.98
C ILE A 54 -4.24 8.11 8.11
N ARG A 55 -3.73 7.61 9.24
CA ARG A 55 -3.64 6.17 9.55
C ARG A 55 -4.98 5.41 9.44
N LYS A 56 -6.11 6.09 9.69
CA LYS A 56 -7.47 5.52 9.62
C LYS A 56 -8.03 5.54 8.20
N SER A 57 -7.38 6.24 7.29
CA SER A 57 -7.77 6.38 5.88
C SER A 57 -6.85 5.58 4.95
N ILE A 58 -6.03 4.67 5.51
CA ILE A 58 -5.20 3.74 4.76
C ILE A 58 -5.96 2.41 4.67
N SER A 59 -6.27 1.98 3.46
CA SER A 59 -6.93 0.69 3.17
C SER A 59 -6.14 -0.05 2.08
N MET A 60 -6.55 -1.28 1.80
CA MET A 60 -6.02 -2.06 0.68
C MET A 60 -7.14 -2.59 -0.20
N SER A 61 -6.87 -2.72 -1.49
CA SER A 61 -7.71 -3.45 -2.45
C SER A 61 -6.88 -4.45 -3.23
N LEU A 62 -7.56 -5.46 -3.78
CA LEU A 62 -6.98 -6.45 -4.67
C LEU A 62 -7.75 -6.43 -5.97
N ASP A 63 -7.06 -6.24 -7.07
CA ASP A 63 -7.66 -6.09 -8.39
C ASP A 63 -7.07 -7.12 -9.36
N LYS A 64 -7.93 -7.74 -10.15
CA LYS A 64 -7.52 -8.73 -11.16
C LYS A 64 -7.43 -8.06 -12.53
N SER A 65 -6.26 -8.16 -13.16
CA SER A 65 -6.03 -7.70 -14.53
C SER A 65 -5.76 -8.88 -15.48
N LEU A 66 -5.56 -8.58 -16.77
CA LEU A 66 -5.12 -9.56 -17.76
C LEU A 66 -3.76 -10.18 -17.42
N LYS A 67 -2.94 -9.51 -16.61
CA LYS A 67 -1.59 -9.96 -16.20
C LYS A 67 -1.55 -10.71 -14.87
N GLY A 68 -2.67 -10.80 -14.15
CA GLY A 68 -2.73 -11.45 -12.84
C GLY A 68 -3.38 -10.60 -11.76
N TRP A 69 -3.13 -10.96 -10.50
CA TRP A 69 -3.58 -10.20 -9.34
C TRP A 69 -2.63 -9.05 -9.00
N HIS A 70 -3.20 -7.91 -8.63
CA HIS A 70 -2.50 -6.70 -8.22
C HIS A 70 -3.03 -6.26 -6.86
N GLY A 71 -2.14 -5.78 -6.01
CA GLY A 71 -2.50 -5.20 -4.72
C GLY A 71 -2.28 -3.70 -4.71
N ASN A 72 -3.26 -2.97 -4.19
CA ASN A 72 -3.23 -1.53 -4.07
C ASN A 72 -3.33 -1.14 -2.58
N VAL A 73 -2.51 -0.18 -2.16
CA VAL A 73 -2.66 0.49 -0.86
C VAL A 73 -3.21 1.89 -1.12
N ILE A 74 -4.39 2.17 -0.59
CA ILE A 74 -5.17 3.38 -0.83
C ILE A 74 -5.08 4.25 0.41
N ILE A 75 -4.84 5.56 0.22
CA ILE A 75 -4.43 6.50 1.28
C ILE A 75 -5.23 7.80 1.25
N GLU A 76 -6.20 7.92 0.33
CA GLU A 76 -6.93 9.16 0.02
C GLU A 76 -8.41 8.93 -0.31
N ASP A 77 -9.02 7.88 0.26
CA ASP A 77 -10.43 7.55 -0.01
C ASP A 77 -11.38 8.65 0.50
N ASN A 78 -10.96 9.40 1.52
CA ASN A 78 -11.75 10.49 2.09
C ASN A 78 -11.36 11.86 1.52
N GLU A 79 -12.20 12.44 0.67
CA GLU A 79 -12.02 13.78 0.10
C GLU A 79 -11.78 14.86 1.16
N LYS A 80 -12.40 14.74 2.35
CA LYS A 80 -12.24 15.72 3.44
C LYS A 80 -10.83 15.71 4.05
N VAL A 81 -10.07 14.62 3.88
CA VAL A 81 -8.69 14.45 4.40
C VAL A 81 -7.65 14.79 3.32
N ARG A 82 -8.05 14.78 2.04
CA ARG A 82 -7.18 14.98 0.86
C ARG A 82 -6.41 16.29 0.88
N HIS A 83 -6.99 17.37 1.41
CA HIS A 83 -6.36 18.70 1.46
C HIS A 83 -5.09 18.77 2.32
N ALA A 84 -4.92 17.88 3.30
CA ALA A 84 -3.73 17.87 4.16
C ALA A 84 -2.51 17.17 3.52
N LEU A 85 -2.72 16.41 2.44
CA LEU A 85 -1.75 15.47 1.86
C LEU A 85 -1.12 15.96 0.53
N LEU A 86 -1.61 17.08 -0.02
CA LEU A 86 -1.23 17.55 -1.36
C LEU A 86 0.21 18.09 -1.50
N GLN A 87 1.01 18.15 -0.44
CA GLN A 87 2.40 18.64 -0.52
C GLN A 87 3.41 17.59 -0.08
N GLU A 88 4.38 17.28 -0.95
CA GLU A 88 5.50 16.37 -0.67
C GLU A 88 6.27 16.77 0.59
N GLY A 89 6.60 18.06 0.72
CA GLY A 89 7.30 18.60 1.90
C GLY A 89 6.43 18.84 3.13
N GLY A 90 5.11 18.63 3.04
CA GLY A 90 4.15 19.15 4.01
C GLY A 90 4.00 20.68 3.90
N TYR A 91 3.15 21.28 4.73
CA TYR A 91 2.90 22.73 4.73
C TYR A 91 2.84 23.29 6.14
N ARG A 92 2.96 24.62 6.28
CA ARG A 92 2.63 25.31 7.53
C ARG A 92 1.27 25.99 7.38
N ASP A 93 0.38 25.81 8.34
CA ASP A 93 -0.88 26.55 8.36
C ASP A 93 -0.66 28.02 8.74
N PRO A 94 -1.66 28.91 8.56
CA PRO A 94 -1.55 30.32 8.94
C PRO A 94 -1.26 30.56 10.44
N LYS A 95 -1.45 29.53 11.30
CA LYS A 95 -1.11 29.56 12.72
C LYS A 95 0.30 29.02 12.98
N GLY A 96 1.10 28.78 11.94
CA GLY A 96 2.48 28.33 11.98
C GLY A 96 2.67 26.83 12.25
N ARG A 97 1.60 26.04 12.38
CA ARG A 97 1.69 24.60 12.69
C ARG A 97 2.13 23.82 11.47
N ARG A 98 3.09 22.90 11.66
CA ARG A 98 3.62 22.06 10.60
C ARG A 98 2.71 20.84 10.37
N HIS A 99 2.21 20.74 9.14
CA HIS A 99 1.47 19.59 8.64
C HIS A 99 2.42 18.70 7.83
N PRO A 100 2.47 17.39 8.13
CA PRO A 100 3.42 16.46 7.52
C PRO A 100 3.02 16.10 6.07
N GLY A 101 4.01 16.02 5.18
CA GLY A 101 3.81 15.63 3.77
C GLY A 101 3.86 14.13 3.51
N ARG A 102 3.70 13.73 2.23
CA ARG A 102 3.55 12.33 1.79
C ARG A 102 4.84 11.48 1.77
N HIS A 103 5.99 11.99 2.23
CA HIS A 103 7.27 11.25 2.20
C HIS A 103 7.28 9.94 3.01
N TYR A 104 6.35 9.76 3.95
CA TYR A 104 6.24 8.51 4.70
C TYR A 104 5.87 7.31 3.81
N LEU A 105 5.15 7.54 2.71
CA LEU A 105 4.72 6.50 1.77
C LEU A 105 5.86 6.03 0.88
N LYS A 106 6.64 6.97 0.35
CA LYS A 106 7.85 6.66 -0.40
C LYS A 106 8.78 5.77 0.44
N LYS A 107 8.98 6.09 1.72
CA LYS A 107 9.76 5.27 2.64
C LYS A 107 9.16 3.89 2.90
N ALA A 108 7.83 3.76 2.95
CA ALA A 108 7.17 2.47 3.14
C ALA A 108 7.36 1.57 1.90
N LEU A 109 7.23 2.13 0.70
CA LEU A 109 7.46 1.43 -0.55
C LEU A 109 8.94 1.08 -0.76
N GLU A 110 9.87 1.99 -0.44
CA GLU A 110 11.31 1.74 -0.50
C GLU A 110 11.73 0.58 0.43
N ARG A 111 11.13 0.47 1.63
CA ARG A 111 11.39 -0.65 2.55
C ARG A 111 10.78 -1.97 2.09
N ALA A 112 9.67 -1.92 1.37
CA ALA A 112 9.00 -3.11 0.85
C ALA A 112 9.55 -3.57 -0.50
N ARG A 113 10.45 -2.79 -1.10
CA ARG A 113 11.09 -3.12 -2.37
C ARG A 113 11.95 -4.37 -2.18
N ILE A 114 11.68 -5.39 -2.99
CA ILE A 114 12.54 -6.54 -3.17
C ILE A 114 13.54 -6.15 -4.27
N GLU A 115 14.83 -6.16 -3.94
CA GLU A 115 15.93 -6.04 -4.91
C GLU A 115 16.46 -7.42 -5.31
#